data_AF-A0A1N6JI03-F1
#
_entry.id   AF-A0A1N6JI03-F1
#
_cell.length_a   1.000
_cell.length_b   1.000
_cell.length_c   1.000
_cell.angle_alpha   90.00
_cell.angle_beta   90.00
_cell.angle_gamma   90.00
#
_symmetry.space_group_name_H-M   'P 1'
#
loop_
_entity.id
_entity.type
_entity.pdbx_description
1 polymer ?
#
loop_
_entity_poly.entity_id
_entity_poly.type
_entity_poly.pdbx_seq_one_letter_code
_entity_poly.pdbx_strand_id
1 'polypeptide(L)'
;MTWRRFKLGVASDEELGLRPTPLSGVFSIEKASADRKGLQQAVDRIVAIIQASPDKERIDNIITRWLKRYLQRLGAKANLDQLTSLMEDKDMLAENLENWAQQERQAGIEKGTKLGIEQGTKLGIEKTARNLLKLGVLSNEQIAEVTGLDLEDIAKLQTELQR
;
A
#
# COMPACT_ATOMS: atom_id res chain seq x y z
N MET A 1 -1.72 -20.23 3.25
CA MET A 1 -0.74 -19.91 4.31
C MET A 1 -0.93 -18.45 4.73
N THR A 2 -1.56 -18.23 5.87
CA THR A 2 -1.81 -16.91 6.46
C THR A 2 -0.56 -16.43 7.19
N TRP A 3 0.08 -15.40 6.67
CA TRP A 3 1.29 -14.81 7.25
C TRP A 3 0.94 -14.09 8.56
N ARG A 4 1.46 -14.60 9.68
CA ARG A 4 1.53 -13.82 10.92
C ARG A 4 2.54 -12.71 10.69
N ARG A 5 2.05 -11.47 10.61
CA ARG A 5 2.86 -10.26 10.75
C ARG A 5 3.65 -10.40 12.05
N PHE A 6 4.97 -10.55 11.97
CA PHE A 6 5.84 -10.51 13.15
C PHE A 6 5.68 -9.10 13.74
N LYS A 7 4.75 -8.94 14.69
CA LYS A 7 4.73 -7.79 15.60
C LYS A 7 5.88 -7.99 16.59
N LEU A 8 7.09 -7.73 16.14
CA LEU A 8 8.18 -7.39 17.06
C LEU A 8 7.89 -5.97 17.56
N GLY A 9 8.11 -5.73 18.86
CA GLY A 9 7.62 -4.55 19.59
C GLY A 9 7.74 -3.23 18.82
N VAL A 10 6.67 -2.44 18.85
CA VAL A 10 6.54 -1.18 18.11
C VAL A 10 7.47 -0.13 18.75
N ALA A 11 8.76 -0.17 18.42
CA ALA A 11 9.65 0.91 18.80
C ALA A 11 9.19 2.20 18.10
N SER A 12 9.02 3.28 18.85
CA SER A 12 8.75 4.59 18.28
C SER A 12 9.96 5.09 17.48
N ASP A 13 9.76 6.04 16.55
CA ASP A 13 10.90 6.60 15.79
C ASP A 13 11.88 7.33 16.70
N GLU A 14 11.38 7.82 17.84
CA GLU A 14 12.16 8.42 18.91
C GLU A 14 13.01 7.38 19.64
N GLU A 15 12.44 6.23 20.00
CA GLU A 15 13.18 5.11 20.62
C GLU A 15 14.25 4.53 19.69
N LEU A 16 13.98 4.45 18.39
CA LEU A 16 14.96 4.03 17.38
C LEU A 16 16.09 5.06 17.23
N GLY A 17 15.76 6.35 17.33
CA GLY A 17 16.73 7.45 17.31
C GLY A 17 17.65 7.48 18.53
N LEU A 18 17.18 7.02 19.69
CA LEU A 18 17.96 6.95 20.94
C LEU A 18 19.01 5.82 20.93
N ARG A 19 18.95 4.88 19.99
CA ARG A 19 19.90 3.77 19.87
C ARG A 19 20.47 3.74 18.45
N PRO A 20 21.45 4.58 18.10
CA PRO A 20 21.99 4.67 16.74
C PRO A 20 22.82 3.42 16.42
N THR A 21 22.16 2.38 15.92
CA THR A 21 22.75 1.08 15.56
C THR A 21 22.31 0.70 14.16
N PRO A 22 23.07 -0.10 13.40
CA PRO A 22 22.64 -0.52 12.07
C PRO A 22 21.25 -1.18 12.08
N LEU A 23 20.93 -1.90 13.15
CA LEU A 23 19.62 -2.53 13.35
C LEU A 23 18.48 -1.51 13.52
N SER A 24 18.67 -0.44 14.28
CA SER A 24 17.64 0.60 14.42
C SER A 24 17.45 1.40 13.12
N GLY A 25 18.52 1.57 12.34
CA GLY A 25 18.42 2.10 10.97
C GLY A 25 17.56 1.22 10.06
N VAL A 26 17.78 -0.10 10.09
CA VAL A 26 16.98 -1.08 9.33
C VAL A 26 15.50 -0.99 9.69
N PHE A 27 15.17 -0.94 10.99
CA PHE A 27 13.79 -0.79 11.46
C PHE A 27 13.17 0.54 11.04
N SER A 28 13.95 1.62 11.06
CA SER A 28 13.48 2.94 10.61
C SER A 28 13.07 2.89 9.13
N ILE A 29 13.85 2.22 8.28
CA ILE A 29 13.54 2.06 6.84
C ILE A 29 12.28 1.21 6.64
N GLU A 30 12.13 0.10 7.37
CA GLU A 30 10.94 -0.76 7.27
C GLU A 30 9.65 0.00 7.64
N LYS A 31 9.71 0.80 8.71
CA LYS A 31 8.55 1.54 9.21
C LYS A 31 8.21 2.76 8.35
N ALA A 32 9.22 3.44 7.81
CA ALA A 32 9.05 4.67 7.07
C ALA A 32 8.56 4.48 5.63
N SER A 33 8.35 3.25 5.16
CA SER A 33 7.97 2.94 3.78
C SER A 33 6.65 3.54 3.30
N ALA A 34 5.87 4.17 4.20
CA ALA A 34 4.61 4.84 3.88
C ALA A 34 4.75 6.33 3.48
N ASP A 35 5.86 6.99 3.81
CA ASP A 35 6.08 8.42 3.53
C ASP A 35 7.49 8.71 3.01
N ARG A 36 7.60 9.56 1.97
CA ARG A 36 8.86 9.90 1.31
C ARG A 36 9.86 10.54 2.27
N LYS A 37 9.40 11.51 3.07
CA LYS A 37 10.27 12.26 3.98
C LYS A 37 10.76 11.37 5.11
N GLY A 38 9.87 10.52 5.64
CA GLY A 38 10.25 9.50 6.62
C GLY A 38 11.32 8.55 6.09
N LEU A 39 11.15 8.06 4.86
CA LEU A 39 12.08 7.09 4.27
C LEU A 39 13.45 7.70 3.98
N GLN A 40 13.48 8.94 3.46
CA GLN A 40 14.74 9.68 3.29
C GLN A 40 15.46 9.87 4.62
N GLN A 41 14.75 10.29 5.66
CA GLN A 41 15.32 10.47 6.99
C GLN A 41 15.85 9.14 7.56
N ALA A 42 15.17 8.02 7.30
CA ALA A 42 15.62 6.71 7.72
C ALA A 42 16.91 6.29 6.99
N VAL A 43 17.00 6.57 5.68
CA VAL A 43 18.22 6.35 4.87
C VAL A 43 19.37 7.23 5.37
N ASP A 44 19.14 8.53 5.58
CA ASP A 44 20.17 9.44 6.07
C ASP A 44 20.69 9.01 7.45
N ARG A 45 19.79 8.56 8.34
CA ARG A 45 20.16 8.04 9.66
C ARG A 45 21.01 6.79 9.57
N ILE A 46 20.63 5.81 8.76
CA ILE A 46 21.42 4.57 8.66
C ILE A 46 22.78 4.86 8.01
N VAL A 47 22.87 5.76 7.03
CA VAL A 47 24.15 6.19 6.45
C VAL A 47 25.05 6.83 7.51
N ALA A 48 24.50 7.74 8.33
CA ALA A 48 25.27 8.36 9.42
C ALA A 48 25.77 7.32 10.45
N ILE A 49 24.94 6.33 10.79
CA ILE A 49 25.31 5.22 11.68
C ILE A 49 26.45 4.38 11.09
N ILE A 50 26.36 4.07 9.79
CA ILE A 50 27.40 3.29 9.08
C ILE A 50 28.71 4.09 9.07
N GLN A 51 28.66 5.37 8.69
CA GLN A 51 29.86 6.23 8.60
C GLN A 51 30.60 6.38 9.93
N ALA A 52 29.88 6.39 11.05
CA ALA A 52 30.45 6.49 12.39
C ALA A 52 31.05 5.16 12.90
N SER A 53 30.87 4.04 12.18
CA SER A 53 31.34 2.74 12.60
C SER A 53 32.80 2.46 12.16
N PRO A 54 33.63 1.84 13.03
CA PRO A 54 34.93 1.32 12.62
C PRO A 54 34.85 0.30 11.47
N ASP A 55 33.77 -0.50 11.42
CA ASP A 55 33.53 -1.55 10.41
C ASP A 55 32.63 -1.08 9.26
N LYS A 56 32.63 0.23 8.96
CA LYS A 56 31.69 0.86 8.02
C LYS A 56 31.53 0.13 6.68
N GLU A 57 32.62 -0.35 6.07
CA GLU A 57 32.56 -1.05 4.79
C GLU A 57 31.82 -2.40 4.89
N ARG A 58 32.05 -3.15 5.97
CA ARG A 58 31.37 -4.43 6.20
C ARG A 58 29.89 -4.22 6.46
N ILE A 59 29.55 -3.21 7.27
CA ILE A 59 28.16 -2.89 7.60
C ILE A 59 27.42 -2.40 6.37
N ASP A 60 28.01 -1.47 5.60
CA ASP A 60 27.43 -0.99 4.34
C ASP A 60 27.09 -2.15 3.41
N ASN A 61 28.03 -3.05 3.17
CA ASN A 61 27.82 -4.23 2.34
C ASN A 61 26.63 -5.09 2.77
N ILE A 62 26.44 -5.28 4.09
CA ILE A 62 25.32 -6.06 4.63
C ILE A 62 24.00 -5.31 4.42
N ILE A 63 23.96 -4.04 4.77
CA ILE A 63 22.76 -3.21 4.68
C ILE A 63 22.35 -3.00 3.23
N THR A 64 23.28 -2.71 2.33
CA THR A 64 23.05 -2.55 0.89
C THR A 64 22.41 -3.80 0.30
N ARG A 65 22.94 -4.99 0.61
CA ARG A 65 22.37 -6.28 0.14
C ARG A 65 20.98 -6.54 0.71
N TRP A 66 20.78 -6.23 1.99
CA TRP A 66 19.47 -6.36 2.63
C TRP A 66 18.45 -5.42 1.97
N LEU A 67 18.81 -4.16 1.77
CA LEU A 67 17.95 -3.13 1.22
C LEU A 67 17.53 -3.45 -0.22
N LYS A 68 18.46 -3.92 -1.06
CA LYS A 68 18.13 -4.41 -2.41
C LYS A 68 17.04 -5.49 -2.36
N ARG A 69 17.19 -6.49 -1.49
CA ARG A 69 16.22 -7.59 -1.36
C ARG A 69 14.88 -7.10 -0.82
N TYR A 70 14.89 -6.16 0.12
CA TYR A 70 13.68 -5.57 0.68
C TYR A 70 12.89 -4.82 -0.39
N LEU A 71 13.54 -3.91 -1.13
CA LEU A 71 12.91 -3.10 -2.16
C LEU A 71 12.46 -3.93 -3.37
N GLN A 72 13.22 -4.96 -3.77
CA GLN A 72 12.80 -5.91 -4.80
C GLN A 72 11.50 -6.64 -4.41
N ARG A 73 11.34 -7.04 -3.14
CA ARG A 73 10.10 -7.67 -2.64
C ARG A 73 8.91 -6.71 -2.63
N LEU A 74 9.16 -5.41 -2.46
CA LEU A 74 8.15 -4.36 -2.56
C LEU A 74 7.83 -3.95 -4.02
N GLY A 75 8.42 -4.62 -5.01
CA GLY A 75 8.13 -4.36 -6.42
C GLY A 75 8.92 -3.19 -7.02
N ALA A 76 9.84 -2.57 -6.28
CA ALA A 76 10.76 -1.57 -6.82
C ALA A 76 11.80 -2.27 -7.73
N LYS A 77 11.45 -2.48 -9.00
CA LYS A 77 12.28 -3.22 -9.96
C LYS A 77 13.24 -2.37 -10.77
N ALA A 78 13.02 -1.06 -10.89
CA ALA A 78 13.56 -0.34 -12.04
C ALA A 78 15.05 0.04 -11.97
N ASN A 79 15.70 0.12 -10.80
CA ASN A 79 17.08 0.61 -10.77
C ASN A 79 17.95 0.22 -9.55
N LEU A 80 17.61 -0.87 -8.85
CA LEU A 80 18.37 -1.31 -7.66
C LEU A 80 19.72 -1.98 -8.00
N ASP A 81 19.96 -2.31 -9.26
CA ASP A 81 21.20 -2.94 -9.69
C ASP A 81 22.39 -1.97 -9.60
N GLN A 82 22.13 -0.66 -9.78
CA GLN A 82 23.13 0.41 -9.69
C GLN A 82 23.51 0.77 -8.24
N LEU A 83 22.69 0.41 -7.26
CA LEU A 83 22.97 0.65 -5.82
C LEU A 83 24.12 -0.26 -5.37
N THR A 84 25.36 0.20 -5.42
CA THR A 84 26.54 -0.59 -5.02
C THR A 84 26.93 -0.37 -3.57
N SER A 85 26.69 0.83 -3.05
CA SER A 85 27.02 1.25 -1.69
C SER A 85 25.95 2.20 -1.17
N LEU A 86 25.40 1.94 0.02
CA LEU A 86 24.37 2.80 0.58
C LEU A 86 24.94 4.16 0.99
N MET A 87 26.19 4.19 1.45
CA MET A 87 26.88 5.44 1.77
C MET A 87 27.13 6.33 0.55
N GLU A 88 27.35 5.74 -0.63
CA GLU A 88 27.70 6.48 -1.87
C GLU A 88 26.46 6.80 -2.71
N ASP A 89 25.54 5.84 -2.84
CA ASP A 89 24.40 5.92 -3.76
C ASP A 89 23.12 6.42 -3.07
N LYS A 90 23.23 7.05 -1.90
CA LYS A 90 22.07 7.50 -1.11
C LYS A 90 21.13 8.44 -1.87
N ASP A 91 21.66 9.30 -2.74
CA ASP A 91 20.89 10.29 -3.49
C ASP A 91 20.15 9.63 -4.66
N MET A 92 20.79 8.67 -5.35
CA MET A 92 20.14 7.83 -6.35
C MET A 92 19.01 6.99 -5.72
N LEU A 93 19.26 6.43 -4.54
CA LEU A 93 18.26 5.70 -3.79
C LEU A 93 17.07 6.61 -3.40
N ALA A 94 17.34 7.83 -2.93
CA ALA A 94 16.33 8.82 -2.57
C ALA A 94 15.34 9.11 -3.72
N GLU A 95 15.87 9.26 -4.93
CA GLU A 95 15.10 9.49 -6.14
C GLU A 95 14.28 8.25 -6.54
N ASN A 96 14.91 7.07 -6.56
CA ASN A 96 14.22 5.82 -6.88
C ASN A 96 13.08 5.49 -5.92
N LEU A 97 13.25 5.81 -4.64
CA LEU A 97 12.23 5.59 -3.61
C LEU A 97 11.04 6.55 -3.74
N GLU A 98 11.25 7.79 -4.20
CA GLU A 98 10.15 8.71 -4.53
C GLU A 98 9.30 8.18 -5.67
N ASN A 99 9.96 7.76 -6.74
CA ASN A 99 9.29 7.21 -7.92
C ASN A 99 8.45 5.97 -7.55
N TRP A 100 8.99 5.07 -6.72
CA TRP A 100 8.25 3.92 -6.23
C TRP A 100 7.06 4.31 -5.35
N ALA A 101 7.24 5.23 -4.39
CA ALA A 101 6.15 5.68 -3.51
C ALA A 101 5.02 6.36 -4.30
N GLN A 102 5.36 7.10 -5.37
CA GLN A 102 4.39 7.69 -6.27
C GLN A 102 3.62 6.61 -7.06
N GLN A 103 4.30 5.59 -7.57
CA GLN A 103 3.66 4.46 -8.25
C GLN A 103 2.69 3.70 -7.35
N GLU A 104 3.09 3.39 -6.11
CA GLU A 104 2.21 2.72 -5.14
C GLU A 104 0.99 3.58 -4.80
N ARG A 105 1.17 4.89 -4.59
CA ARG A 105 0.05 5.82 -4.35
C ARG A 105 -0.91 5.83 -5.54
N GLN A 106 -0.38 5.90 -6.76
CA GLN A 106 -1.17 5.91 -7.98
C GLN A 106 -1.94 4.60 -8.15
N ALA A 107 -1.29 3.45 -7.95
CA ALA A 107 -1.95 2.14 -7.97
C ALA A 107 -3.04 2.02 -6.89
N GLY A 108 -2.81 2.60 -5.70
CA GLY A 108 -3.81 2.71 -4.64
C GLY A 108 -5.02 3.54 -5.04
N ILE A 109 -4.80 4.71 -5.65
CA ILE A 109 -5.87 5.60 -6.16
C ILE A 109 -6.66 4.91 -7.27
N GLU A 110 -5.99 4.26 -8.22
CA GLU A 110 -6.63 3.55 -9.32
C GLU A 110 -7.49 2.39 -8.81
N LYS A 111 -6.95 1.59 -7.89
CA LYS A 111 -7.69 0.49 -7.26
C LYS A 111 -8.88 1.02 -6.45
N GLY A 112 -8.69 2.08 -5.67
CA GLY A 112 -9.74 2.72 -4.89
C GLY A 112 -10.85 3.29 -5.77
N THR A 113 -10.48 4.00 -6.83
CA THR A 113 -11.41 4.56 -7.82
C THR A 113 -12.21 3.46 -8.51
N LYS A 114 -11.54 2.40 -8.98
CA LYS A 114 -12.21 1.27 -9.63
C LYS A 114 -13.23 0.59 -8.71
N LEU A 115 -12.82 0.28 -7.48
CA LEU A 115 -13.71 -0.32 -6.48
C LEU A 115 -14.88 0.62 -6.13
N GLY A 116 -14.61 1.92 -5.97
CA GLY A 116 -15.63 2.92 -5.67
C GLY A 116 -16.67 3.07 -6.78
N ILE A 117 -16.24 3.08 -8.05
CA ILE A 117 -17.14 3.12 -9.20
C ILE A 117 -17.99 1.84 -9.25
N GLU A 118 -17.37 0.66 -9.13
CA GLU A 118 -18.08 -0.62 -9.18
C GLU A 118 -19.14 -0.73 -8.07
N GLN A 119 -18.76 -0.43 -6.83
CA GLN A 119 -19.68 -0.43 -5.69
C GLN A 119 -20.76 0.63 -5.83
N GLY A 120 -20.40 1.85 -6.25
CA GLY A 120 -21.33 2.95 -6.45
C GLY A 120 -22.37 2.65 -7.52
N THR A 121 -21.95 2.08 -8.65
CA THR A 121 -22.84 1.63 -9.72
C THR A 121 -23.79 0.55 -9.23
N LYS A 122 -23.29 -0.48 -8.55
CA LYS A 122 -24.14 -1.56 -8.00
C LYS A 122 -25.18 -1.02 -7.01
N LEU A 123 -24.77 -0.20 -6.05
CA LEU A 123 -25.67 0.41 -5.07
C LEU A 123 -26.70 1.33 -5.74
N GLY A 124 -26.30 2.07 -6.78
CA GLY A 124 -27.21 2.92 -7.55
C GLY A 124 -28.27 2.13 -8.31
N ILE A 125 -27.88 1.02 -8.95
CA ILE A 125 -28.79 0.11 -9.64
C ILE A 125 -29.78 -0.51 -8.65
N GLU A 126 -29.29 -1.07 -7.53
CA GLU A 126 -30.15 -1.66 -6.49
C GLU A 126 -31.11 -0.62 -5.88
N LYS A 127 -30.64 0.59 -5.59
CA LYS A 127 -31.49 1.68 -5.08
C LYS A 127 -32.60 2.02 -6.06
N THR A 128 -32.29 2.05 -7.36
CA THR A 128 -33.26 2.31 -8.43
C THR A 128 -34.30 1.20 -8.49
N ALA A 129 -33.87 -0.06 -8.49
CA ALA A 129 -34.78 -1.22 -8.46
C ALA A 129 -35.72 -1.19 -7.25
N ARG A 130 -35.20 -0.93 -6.04
CA ARG A 130 -36.01 -0.81 -4.81
C ARG A 130 -37.04 0.33 -4.90
N ASN A 131 -36.68 1.45 -5.50
CA ASN A 131 -37.61 2.56 -5.69
C ASN A 131 -38.74 2.19 -6.67
N LEU A 132 -38.41 1.52 -7.78
CA LEU A 132 -39.40 1.06 -8.76
C LEU A 132 -40.35 0.01 -8.17
N LEU A 133 -39.81 -0.96 -7.40
CA LEU A 133 -40.62 -1.94 -6.68
C LEU A 133 -41.60 -1.29 -5.70
N LYS A 134 -41.15 -0.26 -4.96
CA LYS A 134 -42.00 0.50 -4.04
C LYS A 134 -43.10 1.29 -4.74
N LEU A 135 -42.83 1.81 -5.95
CA LEU A 135 -43.85 2.50 -6.75
C LEU A 135 -44.95 1.54 -7.21
N GLY A 136 -44.63 0.27 -7.44
CA GLY A 136 -45.61 -0.77 -7.77
C GLY A 136 -46.26 -0.60 -9.15
N VAL A 137 -45.69 0.23 -10.02
CA VAL A 137 -46.23 0.54 -11.36
C VAL A 137 -45.65 -0.32 -12.47
N LEU A 138 -44.47 -0.93 -12.26
CA LEU A 138 -43.78 -1.79 -13.22
C LEU A 138 -43.80 -3.24 -12.74
N SER A 139 -43.84 -4.19 -13.67
CA SER A 139 -43.65 -5.61 -13.37
C SER A 139 -42.17 -5.92 -13.05
N ASN A 140 -41.90 -7.04 -12.41
CA ASN A 140 -40.52 -7.46 -12.09
C ASN A 140 -39.67 -7.61 -13.36
N GLU A 141 -40.27 -8.06 -14.47
CA GLU A 141 -39.63 -8.18 -15.78
C GLU A 141 -39.23 -6.80 -16.34
N GLN A 142 -40.11 -5.81 -16.23
CA GLN A 142 -39.82 -4.44 -16.68
C GLN A 142 -38.74 -3.78 -15.81
N ILE A 143 -38.74 -4.05 -14.51
CA ILE A 143 -37.71 -3.53 -13.59
C ILE A 143 -36.36 -4.16 -13.90
N ALA A 144 -36.31 -5.48 -14.11
CA ALA A 144 -35.11 -6.20 -14.53
C ALA A 144 -34.54 -5.62 -15.83
N GLU A 145 -35.38 -5.38 -16.84
CA GLU A 145 -34.97 -4.78 -18.11
C GLU A 145 -34.37 -3.38 -17.95
N VAL A 146 -35.03 -2.48 -17.20
CA VAL A 146 -34.57 -1.09 -17.02
C VAL A 146 -33.31 -0.99 -16.17
N THR A 147 -33.17 -1.87 -15.17
CA THR A 147 -32.04 -1.82 -14.22
C THR A 147 -30.86 -2.68 -14.66
N GLY A 148 -31.07 -3.59 -15.62
CA GLY A 148 -30.08 -4.59 -16.03
C GLY A 148 -29.82 -5.67 -14.99
N LEU A 149 -30.64 -5.76 -13.94
CA LEU A 149 -30.60 -6.85 -12.95
C LEU A 149 -31.32 -8.08 -13.49
N ASP A 150 -30.94 -9.26 -13.03
CA ASP A 150 -31.71 -10.47 -13.32
C ASP A 150 -32.98 -10.54 -12.45
N LEU A 151 -33.92 -11.40 -12.86
CA LEU A 151 -35.18 -11.58 -12.15
C LEU A 151 -34.98 -12.14 -10.73
N GLU A 152 -33.88 -12.87 -10.48
CA GLU A 152 -33.58 -13.45 -9.18
C GLU A 152 -33.22 -12.37 -8.16
N ASP A 153 -32.38 -11.42 -8.56
CA ASP A 153 -31.98 -10.26 -7.77
C ASP A 153 -33.17 -9.34 -7.53
N ILE A 154 -34.03 -9.10 -8.52
CA ILE A 154 -35.28 -8.35 -8.32
C ILE A 154 -36.19 -9.05 -7.30
N ALA A 155 -36.36 -10.37 -7.39
CA ALA A 155 -37.18 -11.14 -6.45
C ALA A 155 -36.62 -11.12 -5.02
N LYS A 156 -35.28 -11.19 -4.87
CA LYS A 156 -34.61 -11.02 -3.57
C LYS A 156 -34.89 -9.63 -2.99
N LEU A 157 -34.69 -8.58 -3.78
CA LEU A 157 -34.96 -7.19 -3.36
C LEU A 157 -36.42 -6.98 -2.96
N GLN A 158 -37.37 -7.59 -3.67
CA GLN A 158 -38.80 -7.53 -3.36
C GLN A 158 -39.12 -8.22 -2.03
N THR A 159 -38.54 -9.40 -1.79
CA THR A 159 -38.73 -10.15 -0.54
C THR A 159 -38.18 -9.38 0.66
N GLU A 160 -37.03 -8.71 0.50
CA GLU A 160 -36.44 -7.86 1.55
C GLU A 160 -37.30 -6.65 1.91
N LEU A 161 -38.07 -6.11 0.96
CA LEU A 161 -38.98 -4.98 1.21
C LEU A 161 -40.28 -5.38 1.92
N GLN A 162 -40.62 -6.67 1.92
CA GLN A 162 -41.83 -7.22 2.56
C GLN A 162 -41.56 -7.75 3.98
N ARG A 163 -40.30 -7.74 4.42
CA ARG A 163 -39.89 -8.04 5.80
C ARG A 163 -39.90 -6.80 6.67
#